data_AF-W2T5S3-F1
#
_entry.id   AF-W2T5S3-F1
#
_cell.length_a   1.000
_cell.length_b   1.000
_cell.length_c   1.000
_cell.angle_alpha   90.00
_cell.angle_beta   90.00
_cell.angle_gamma   90.00
#
_symmetry.space_group_name_H-M   'P 1'
#
loop_
_entity.id
_entity.type
_entity.pdbx_description
1 polymer ?
#
loop_
_entity_poly.entity_id
_entity_poly.type
_entity_poly.pdbx_seq_one_letter_code
_entity_poly.pdbx_strand_id
1 'polypeptide(L)'
;MRRIHRESSSRRENWAVQTTLLLDLILLISSLYIELLFQKTIRDLIRFLRNDSNTLLARKICGERNIIANDLIPIIKSENLKEKMFDITLRLLANLIQPAIVSLQGKQPEDREEWQTYWLLEGNLRRAKLAFADVKFFQVLKGKVEKYFLETDWEDRLEEDRLVMERIIVLLRYIFAIPPTDRDGKVLIHIASQSVERDFHLSVLVIFALIVKEHNAEDIVAAGRDKTAAEREKAEEELRRIVEVEQMRLNAQRRKVLASRHSRFSGSYIVKGVSAVNKEKDLVVVKPIKDVNDLNFLDERKVKKRVAKNRSHQHLLSNGSTEEKELSQRICDHILVVEEYREMGLMLMRKFMPGVFSKSFLRDLVLSMHYYFRLLEKRVKSGELTTVKKRSKVRRRPTKNSKHAELFGPEPLPAVVDSLNGEELEKKWSHISEELNEIVFGHKEASSDQIPINSLLDVDEELHQKFAMLKVQRAMREGRPSDAVGLYKASRAMWLSDGKRIFGDVDMDGEKMVAEFREIFFTDLKQVADQLLTAELEAQKRFTANSLIDGGDVEDMYSDEDEEDEPKYETKEVSVYSIN
;
A
#
# COMPACT_ATOMS: atom_id res chain seq x y z
N MET A 1 9.65 -75.61 -56.05
CA MET A 1 9.30 -74.20 -56.32
C MET A 1 8.28 -73.58 -55.34
N ARG A 2 7.16 -74.23 -55.00
CA ARG A 2 6.14 -73.62 -54.10
C ARG A 2 6.60 -73.35 -52.65
N ARG A 3 7.56 -74.11 -52.11
CA ARG A 3 8.08 -73.94 -50.74
C ARG A 3 8.98 -72.69 -50.59
N ILE A 4 9.86 -72.47 -51.57
CA ILE A 4 10.76 -71.30 -51.64
C ILE A 4 9.97 -70.00 -51.82
N HIS A 5 8.87 -70.04 -52.59
CA HIS A 5 8.02 -68.86 -52.79
C HIS A 5 7.28 -68.46 -51.51
N ARG A 6 6.78 -69.43 -50.72
CA ARG A 6 6.17 -69.18 -49.39
C ARG A 6 7.17 -68.60 -48.38
N GLU A 7 8.39 -69.13 -48.31
CA GLU A 7 9.44 -68.57 -47.44
C GLU A 7 9.84 -67.15 -47.86
N SER A 8 9.88 -66.85 -49.16
CA SER A 8 10.20 -65.50 -49.66
C SER A 8 9.10 -64.47 -49.39
N SER A 9 7.83 -64.91 -49.33
CA SER A 9 6.68 -64.03 -49.03
C SER A 9 6.60 -63.76 -47.53
N SER A 10 6.75 -64.80 -46.70
CA SER A 10 6.78 -64.67 -45.23
C SER A 10 7.96 -63.83 -44.75
N ARG A 11 9.14 -63.94 -45.39
CA ARG A 11 10.26 -63.03 -45.11
C ARG A 11 9.91 -61.59 -45.46
N ARG A 12 9.34 -61.32 -46.64
CA ARG A 12 8.96 -59.95 -47.06
C ARG A 12 7.92 -59.31 -46.13
N GLU A 13 6.94 -60.07 -45.67
CA GLU A 13 5.96 -59.63 -44.67
C GLU A 13 6.65 -59.30 -43.33
N ASN A 14 7.55 -60.16 -42.85
CA ASN A 14 8.32 -59.89 -41.64
C ASN A 14 9.21 -58.64 -41.76
N TRP A 15 9.84 -58.40 -42.92
CA TRP A 15 10.61 -57.18 -43.16
C TRP A 15 9.73 -55.93 -43.15
N ALA A 16 8.51 -55.98 -43.71
CA ALA A 16 7.56 -54.87 -43.69
C ALA A 16 7.02 -54.56 -42.29
N VAL A 17 6.76 -55.59 -41.49
CA VAL A 17 6.38 -55.42 -40.07
C VAL A 17 7.54 -54.85 -39.25
N GLN A 18 8.77 -55.31 -39.53
CA GLN A 18 9.95 -54.83 -38.82
C GLN A 18 10.30 -53.38 -39.16
N THR A 19 10.10 -52.92 -40.39
CA THR A 19 10.31 -51.52 -40.79
C THR A 19 9.23 -50.59 -40.25
N THR A 20 7.97 -51.02 -40.21
CA THR A 20 6.88 -50.25 -39.58
C THR A 20 7.09 -50.09 -38.08
N LEU A 21 7.43 -51.17 -37.38
CA LEU A 21 7.80 -51.10 -35.96
C LEU A 21 9.03 -50.22 -35.71
N LEU A 22 10.02 -50.22 -36.61
CA LEU A 22 11.19 -49.34 -36.53
C LEU A 22 10.82 -47.87 -36.72
N LEU A 23 9.94 -47.55 -37.67
CA LEU A 23 9.44 -46.20 -37.89
C LEU A 23 8.62 -45.71 -36.70
N ASP A 24 7.74 -46.56 -36.14
CA ASP A 24 6.98 -46.25 -34.93
C ASP A 24 7.92 -46.03 -33.74
N LEU A 25 8.96 -46.86 -33.58
CA LEU A 25 9.97 -46.68 -32.54
C LEU A 25 10.76 -45.37 -32.71
N ILE A 26 11.16 -45.02 -33.94
CA ILE A 26 11.88 -43.78 -34.24
C ILE A 26 10.99 -42.56 -33.98
N LEU A 27 9.71 -42.62 -34.38
CA LEU A 27 8.74 -41.55 -34.10
C LEU A 27 8.50 -41.39 -32.60
N LEU A 28 8.44 -42.50 -31.86
CA LEU A 28 8.24 -42.51 -30.41
C LEU A 28 9.48 -41.99 -29.67
N ILE A 29 10.69 -42.38 -30.09
CA ILE A 29 11.96 -41.84 -29.57
C ILE A 29 12.10 -40.34 -29.88
N SER A 30 11.77 -39.93 -31.10
CA SER A 30 11.78 -38.52 -31.52
C SER A 30 10.79 -37.69 -30.70
N SER A 31 9.57 -38.20 -30.50
CA SER A 31 8.56 -37.58 -29.65
C SER A 31 9.02 -37.46 -28.20
N LEU A 32 9.60 -38.53 -27.61
CA LEU A 32 10.15 -38.50 -26.26
C LEU A 32 11.31 -37.51 -26.10
N TYR A 33 12.18 -37.43 -27.11
CA TYR A 33 13.33 -36.54 -27.11
C TYR A 33 12.91 -35.07 -27.22
N ILE A 34 11.91 -34.78 -28.05
CA ILE A 34 11.29 -33.45 -28.16
C ILE A 34 10.66 -33.06 -26.82
N GLU A 35 9.91 -33.95 -26.16
CA GLU A 35 9.33 -33.68 -24.83
C GLU A 35 10.40 -33.35 -23.77
N LEU A 36 11.49 -34.13 -23.72
CA LEU A 36 12.59 -33.93 -22.77
C LEU A 36 13.33 -32.61 -23.01
N LEU A 37 13.65 -32.30 -24.28
CA LEU A 37 14.27 -31.03 -24.65
C LEU A 37 13.35 -29.86 -24.32
N PHE A 38 12.05 -29.98 -24.63
CA PHE A 38 11.09 -28.93 -24.40
C PHE A 38 10.86 -28.64 -22.91
N GLN A 39 10.81 -29.68 -22.07
CA GLN A 39 10.79 -29.54 -20.60
C GLN A 39 12.02 -28.76 -20.09
N LYS A 40 13.19 -29.04 -20.67
CA LYS A 40 14.42 -28.33 -20.34
C LYS A 40 14.33 -26.86 -20.76
N THR A 41 13.84 -26.58 -21.98
CA THR A 41 13.64 -25.22 -22.48
C THR A 41 12.71 -24.39 -21.60
N ILE A 42 11.56 -24.93 -21.17
CA ILE A 42 10.67 -24.19 -20.26
C ILE A 42 11.36 -23.92 -18.92
N ARG A 43 12.09 -24.89 -18.36
CA ARG A 43 12.83 -24.66 -17.10
C ARG A 43 13.90 -23.59 -17.25
N ASP A 44 14.63 -23.60 -18.36
CA ASP A 44 15.64 -22.58 -18.65
C ASP A 44 15.00 -21.20 -18.81
N LEU A 45 13.85 -21.11 -19.48
CA LEU A 45 13.10 -19.85 -19.60
C LEU A 45 12.61 -19.32 -18.25
N ILE A 46 12.12 -20.19 -17.36
CA ILE A 46 11.74 -19.79 -15.99
C ILE A 46 12.96 -19.29 -15.21
N ARG A 47 14.14 -19.93 -15.37
CA ARG A 47 15.39 -19.46 -14.76
C ARG A 47 15.78 -18.07 -15.28
N PHE A 48 15.65 -17.84 -16.59
CA PHE A 48 15.90 -16.54 -17.19
C PHE A 48 14.93 -15.47 -16.68
N LEU A 49 13.65 -15.78 -16.55
CA LEU A 49 12.65 -14.83 -16.01
C LEU A 49 12.83 -14.54 -14.52
N ARG A 50 13.37 -15.48 -13.74
CA ARG A 50 13.67 -15.26 -12.31
C ARG A 50 14.86 -14.31 -12.11
N ASN A 51 15.83 -14.36 -13.01
CA ASN A 51 17.02 -13.53 -12.98
C ASN A 51 16.93 -12.39 -14.00
N ASP A 52 15.71 -12.03 -14.43
CA ASP A 52 15.50 -10.97 -15.41
C ASP A 52 15.93 -9.66 -14.75
N SER A 53 16.99 -9.04 -15.30
CA SER A 53 17.53 -7.77 -14.80
C SER A 53 16.46 -6.67 -14.79
N ASN A 54 16.76 -5.49 -14.23
CA ASN A 54 15.84 -4.35 -14.20
C ASN A 54 15.27 -3.96 -15.59
N THR A 55 15.92 -4.39 -16.68
CA THR A 55 15.47 -4.14 -18.06
C THR A 55 14.30 -5.03 -18.50
N LEU A 56 13.97 -6.10 -17.76
CA LEU A 56 12.91 -7.08 -18.02
C LEU A 56 12.93 -7.63 -19.46
N LEU A 57 14.13 -7.86 -20.01
CA LEU A 57 14.33 -8.22 -21.42
C LEU A 57 13.67 -9.55 -21.77
N ALA A 58 13.85 -10.57 -20.93
CA ALA A 58 13.29 -11.89 -21.22
C ALA A 58 11.77 -11.83 -21.24
N ARG A 59 11.16 -11.10 -20.28
CA ARG A 59 9.71 -10.90 -20.21
C ARG A 59 9.17 -10.11 -21.42
N LYS A 60 9.86 -9.05 -21.86
CA LYS A 60 9.50 -8.28 -23.04
C LYS A 60 9.46 -9.16 -24.30
N ILE A 61 10.53 -9.91 -24.55
CA ILE A 61 10.63 -10.80 -25.72
C ILE A 61 9.52 -11.87 -25.69
N CYS A 62 9.29 -12.49 -24.53
CA CYS A 62 8.22 -13.48 -24.36
C CYS A 62 6.83 -12.90 -24.67
N GLY A 63 6.56 -11.69 -24.16
CA GLY A 63 5.30 -10.99 -24.38
C GLY A 63 5.11 -10.52 -25.83
N GLU A 64 6.16 -10.03 -26.48
CA GLU A 64 6.12 -9.59 -27.88
C GLU A 64 5.83 -10.74 -28.85
N ARG A 65 6.41 -11.91 -28.57
CA ARG A 65 6.16 -13.15 -29.32
C ARG A 65 4.87 -13.85 -28.92
N ASN A 66 4.19 -13.37 -27.88
CA ASN A 66 2.96 -13.93 -27.33
C ASN A 66 3.02 -15.46 -27.13
N ILE A 67 4.11 -15.92 -26.49
CA ILE A 67 4.34 -17.36 -26.26
C ILE A 67 3.21 -18.01 -25.43
N ILE A 68 2.49 -17.21 -24.64
CA ILE A 68 1.29 -17.63 -23.91
C ILE A 68 0.24 -18.20 -24.88
N ALA A 69 -0.12 -17.44 -25.90
CA ALA A 69 -1.14 -17.82 -26.86
C ALA A 69 -0.64 -18.88 -27.86
N ASN A 70 0.60 -18.73 -28.32
CA ASN A 70 1.13 -19.53 -29.43
C ASN A 70 1.62 -20.91 -28.99
N ASP A 71 2.14 -21.03 -27.76
CA ASP A 71 2.78 -22.26 -27.29
C ASP A 71 2.10 -22.79 -26.02
N LEU A 72 2.09 -22.01 -24.94
CA LEU A 72 1.76 -22.51 -23.59
C LEU A 72 0.31 -22.98 -23.45
N ILE A 73 -0.66 -22.22 -23.98
CA ILE A 73 -2.07 -22.61 -23.94
C ILE A 73 -2.32 -23.86 -24.79
N PRO A 74 -1.86 -23.95 -26.05
CA PRO A 74 -1.93 -25.19 -26.83
C PRO A 74 -1.36 -26.41 -26.10
N ILE A 75 -0.24 -26.26 -25.40
CA ILE A 75 0.38 -27.35 -24.63
C ILE A 75 -0.52 -27.79 -23.48
N ILE A 76 -1.05 -26.86 -22.68
CA ILE A 76 -1.95 -27.20 -21.57
C ILE A 76 -3.20 -27.94 -22.04
N LYS A 77 -3.69 -27.64 -23.25
CA LYS A 77 -4.87 -28.29 -23.83
C LYS A 77 -4.61 -29.69 -24.41
N SER A 78 -3.37 -30.14 -24.47
CA SER A 78 -3.05 -31.44 -25.07
C SER A 78 -3.55 -32.61 -24.21
N GLU A 79 -4.23 -33.57 -24.84
CA GLU A 79 -4.94 -34.65 -24.13
C GLU A 79 -4.00 -35.62 -23.39
N ASN A 80 -2.75 -35.76 -23.84
CA ASN A 80 -1.75 -36.66 -23.27
C ASN A 80 -0.65 -35.94 -22.47
N LEU A 81 -0.96 -34.76 -21.91
CA LEU A 81 0.04 -33.98 -21.18
C LEU A 81 0.40 -34.64 -19.84
N LYS A 82 1.67 -35.03 -19.69
CA LYS A 82 2.22 -35.56 -18.43
C LYS A 82 2.12 -34.51 -17.32
N GLU A 83 1.86 -34.94 -16.08
CA GLU A 83 1.65 -34.03 -14.93
C GLU A 83 2.85 -33.11 -14.67
N LYS A 84 4.08 -33.63 -14.81
CA LYS A 84 5.31 -32.81 -14.68
C LYS A 84 5.43 -31.74 -15.76
N MET A 85 4.93 -32.00 -16.97
CA MET A 85 4.92 -31.02 -18.06
C MET A 85 3.85 -29.97 -17.84
N PHE A 86 2.67 -30.38 -17.36
CA PHE A 86 1.62 -29.46 -16.94
C PHE A 86 2.13 -28.50 -15.86
N ASP A 87 2.76 -29.01 -14.79
CA ASP A 87 3.23 -28.16 -13.69
C ASP A 87 4.27 -27.11 -14.14
N ILE A 88 5.26 -27.54 -14.93
CA ILE A 88 6.32 -26.66 -15.43
C ILE A 88 5.74 -25.60 -16.39
N THR A 89 4.80 -25.98 -17.25
CA THR A 89 4.12 -25.07 -18.18
C THR A 89 3.23 -24.07 -17.44
N LEU A 90 2.48 -24.54 -16.44
CA LEU A 90 1.65 -23.72 -15.55
C LEU A 90 2.50 -22.70 -14.79
N ARG A 91 3.68 -23.09 -14.31
CA ARG A 91 4.62 -22.19 -13.61
C ARG A 91 5.11 -21.07 -14.53
N LEU A 92 5.47 -21.38 -15.76
CA LEU A 92 5.87 -20.36 -16.74
C LEU A 92 4.69 -19.44 -17.08
N LEU A 93 3.51 -20.00 -17.27
CA LEU A 93 2.29 -19.26 -17.60
C LEU A 93 1.92 -18.26 -16.49
N ALA A 94 1.90 -18.71 -15.23
CA ALA A 94 1.65 -17.86 -14.07
C ALA A 94 2.72 -16.77 -13.89
N ASN A 95 3.98 -17.06 -14.22
CA ASN A 95 5.06 -16.08 -14.17
C ASN A 95 4.86 -14.97 -15.23
N LEU A 96 4.52 -15.33 -16.46
CA LEU A 96 4.39 -14.38 -17.57
C LEU A 96 3.13 -13.51 -17.50
N ILE A 97 2.05 -14.01 -16.90
CA ILE A 97 0.77 -13.28 -16.78
C ILE A 97 0.70 -12.38 -15.53
N GLN A 98 1.75 -12.37 -14.72
CA GLN A 98 1.88 -11.50 -13.55
C GLN A 98 1.69 -10.01 -13.94
N PRO A 99 0.94 -9.21 -13.16
CA PRO A 99 0.71 -7.80 -13.48
C PRO A 99 2.02 -7.03 -13.65
N ALA A 100 2.04 -6.04 -14.54
CA ALA A 100 3.28 -5.32 -14.88
C ALA A 100 3.91 -4.66 -13.66
N ILE A 101 3.10 -4.13 -12.73
CA ILE A 101 3.58 -3.52 -11.49
C ILE A 101 4.34 -4.51 -10.59
N VAL A 102 3.90 -5.77 -10.52
CA VAL A 102 4.57 -6.77 -9.69
C VAL A 102 5.87 -7.22 -10.38
N SER A 103 5.93 -7.15 -11.72
CA SER A 103 7.18 -7.37 -12.46
C SER A 103 8.22 -6.27 -12.20
N LEU A 104 7.76 -5.05 -11.85
CA LEU A 104 8.59 -3.91 -11.42
C LEU A 104 8.79 -3.87 -9.89
N GLN A 105 8.80 -5.05 -9.24
CA GLN A 105 8.99 -5.18 -7.78
C GLN A 105 7.96 -4.42 -6.94
N GLY A 106 6.79 -4.10 -7.51
CA GLY A 106 5.71 -3.38 -6.81
C GLY A 106 5.92 -1.87 -6.71
N LYS A 107 7.01 -1.32 -7.26
CA LYS A 107 7.27 0.12 -7.28
C LYS A 107 6.62 0.77 -8.49
N GLN A 108 6.11 2.00 -8.32
CA GLN A 108 5.60 2.76 -9.45
C GLN A 108 6.77 3.19 -10.36
N PRO A 109 6.59 3.20 -11.69
CA PRO A 109 7.62 3.69 -12.58
C PRO A 109 7.96 5.16 -12.30
N GLU A 110 9.23 5.47 -12.10
CA GLU A 110 9.70 6.84 -11.84
C GLU A 110 10.17 7.50 -13.15
N ASP A 111 10.90 6.74 -13.96
CA ASP A 111 11.52 7.23 -15.19
C ASP A 111 10.68 6.97 -16.44
N ARG A 112 10.95 7.76 -17.48
CA ARG A 112 10.31 7.59 -18.81
C ARG A 112 10.51 6.18 -19.38
N GLU A 113 11.69 5.60 -19.19
CA GLU A 113 12.02 4.25 -19.70
C GLU A 113 11.28 3.15 -18.93
N GLU A 114 11.09 3.32 -17.63
CA GLU A 114 10.28 2.42 -16.80
C GLU A 114 8.81 2.51 -17.17
N TRP A 115 8.29 3.72 -17.42
CA TRP A 115 6.93 3.93 -17.92
C TRP A 115 6.72 3.27 -19.29
N GLN A 116 7.68 3.40 -20.21
CA GLN A 116 7.63 2.71 -21.51
C GLN A 116 7.62 1.19 -21.33
N THR A 117 8.44 0.68 -20.42
CA THR A 117 8.50 -0.74 -20.08
C THR A 117 7.17 -1.21 -19.49
N TYR A 118 6.60 -0.48 -18.55
CA TYR A 118 5.30 -0.76 -17.94
C TYR A 118 4.19 -0.87 -18.99
N TRP A 119 4.05 0.13 -19.87
CA TRP A 119 3.01 0.13 -20.90
C TRP A 119 3.22 -0.96 -21.96
N LEU A 120 4.46 -1.29 -22.28
CA LEU A 120 4.77 -2.42 -23.16
C LEU A 120 4.32 -3.75 -22.53
N LEU A 121 4.61 -3.96 -21.25
CA LEU A 121 4.20 -5.16 -20.52
C LEU A 121 2.66 -5.26 -20.42
N GLU A 122 1.99 -4.17 -20.04
CA GLU A 122 0.52 -4.11 -20.00
C GLU A 122 -0.11 -4.39 -21.39
N GLY A 123 0.48 -3.85 -22.45
CA GLY A 123 0.07 -4.14 -23.83
C GLY A 123 0.23 -5.62 -24.20
N ASN A 124 1.32 -6.25 -23.78
CA ASN A 124 1.57 -7.68 -23.96
C ASN A 124 0.56 -8.54 -23.19
N LEU A 125 0.29 -8.22 -21.92
CA LEU A 125 -0.70 -8.92 -21.09
C LEU A 125 -2.11 -8.84 -21.70
N ARG A 126 -2.51 -7.66 -22.19
CA ARG A 126 -3.81 -7.47 -22.84
C ARG A 126 -3.96 -8.31 -24.12
N ARG A 127 -2.89 -8.42 -24.92
CA ARG A 127 -2.89 -9.31 -26.10
C ARG A 127 -2.97 -10.78 -25.73
N ALA A 128 -2.27 -11.19 -24.68
CA ALA A 128 -2.30 -12.57 -24.18
C ALA A 128 -3.67 -12.93 -23.58
N LYS A 129 -4.39 -11.98 -22.96
CA LYS A 129 -5.69 -12.23 -22.32
C LYS A 129 -6.69 -12.92 -23.24
N LEU A 130 -6.77 -12.50 -24.50
CA LEU A 130 -7.71 -13.05 -25.47
C LEU A 130 -7.55 -14.56 -25.66
N ALA A 131 -6.32 -15.08 -25.50
CA ALA A 131 -6.05 -16.50 -25.64
C ALA A 131 -6.59 -17.34 -24.47
N PHE A 132 -6.82 -16.73 -23.29
CA PHE A 132 -7.43 -17.40 -22.15
C PHE A 132 -8.94 -17.56 -22.28
N ALA A 133 -9.60 -16.90 -23.25
CA ALA A 133 -11.02 -17.11 -23.54
C ALA A 133 -11.30 -18.45 -24.25
N ASP A 134 -10.69 -19.54 -23.78
CA ASP A 134 -10.76 -20.88 -24.32
C ASP A 134 -11.42 -21.84 -23.31
N VAL A 135 -12.54 -22.44 -23.70
CA VAL A 135 -13.34 -23.33 -22.84
C VAL A 135 -12.57 -24.59 -22.47
N LYS A 136 -11.79 -25.17 -23.40
CA LYS A 136 -11.04 -26.40 -23.15
C LYS A 136 -9.94 -26.16 -22.13
N PHE A 137 -9.26 -25.01 -22.20
CA PHE A 137 -8.27 -24.60 -21.21
C PHE A 137 -8.86 -24.59 -19.79
N PHE A 138 -10.02 -23.95 -19.61
CA PHE A 138 -10.70 -23.93 -18.31
C PHE A 138 -11.24 -25.30 -17.88
N GLN A 139 -11.66 -26.16 -18.81
CA GLN A 139 -12.04 -27.54 -18.49
C GLN A 139 -10.86 -28.35 -17.94
N VAL A 140 -9.66 -28.18 -18.49
CA VAL A 140 -8.44 -28.83 -17.97
C VAL A 140 -8.14 -28.34 -16.54
N LEU A 141 -8.22 -27.03 -16.30
CA LEU A 141 -8.03 -26.48 -14.96
C LEU A 141 -9.10 -26.97 -13.98
N LYS A 142 -10.37 -26.98 -14.40
CA LYS A 142 -11.49 -27.50 -13.63
C LYS A 142 -11.26 -28.96 -13.23
N GLY A 143 -10.84 -29.82 -14.17
CA GLY A 143 -10.56 -31.22 -13.87
C GLY A 143 -9.44 -31.38 -12.82
N LYS A 144 -8.41 -30.54 -12.85
CA LYS A 144 -7.34 -30.55 -11.82
C LYS A 144 -7.86 -30.09 -10.45
N VAL A 145 -8.70 -29.07 -10.43
CA VAL A 145 -9.34 -28.55 -9.20
C VAL A 145 -10.29 -29.60 -8.62
N GLU A 146 -11.12 -30.22 -9.46
CA GLU A 146 -12.07 -31.27 -9.05
C GLU A 146 -11.33 -32.49 -8.49
N LYS A 147 -10.29 -32.98 -9.19
CA LYS A 147 -9.45 -34.08 -8.68
C LYS A 147 -8.89 -33.77 -7.28
N TYR A 148 -8.33 -32.57 -7.09
CA TYR A 148 -7.72 -32.20 -5.81
C TYR A 148 -8.72 -32.03 -4.66
N PHE A 149 -9.86 -31.38 -4.90
CA PHE A 149 -10.81 -31.04 -3.84
C PHE A 149 -11.91 -32.08 -3.62
N LEU A 150 -12.36 -32.77 -4.67
CA LEU A 150 -13.50 -33.70 -4.61
C LEU A 150 -13.05 -35.17 -4.57
N GLU A 151 -11.94 -35.51 -5.22
CA GLU A 151 -11.51 -36.91 -5.36
C GLU A 151 -10.38 -37.29 -4.40
N THR A 152 -9.62 -36.31 -3.88
CA THR A 152 -8.53 -36.53 -2.91
C THR A 152 -8.90 -36.02 -1.52
N ASP A 153 -8.88 -36.94 -0.56
CA ASP A 153 -9.04 -36.63 0.86
C ASP A 153 -7.90 -35.74 1.36
N TRP A 154 -8.19 -34.88 2.33
CA TRP A 154 -7.25 -33.85 2.78
C TRP A 154 -5.95 -34.40 3.36
N GLU A 155 -5.96 -35.61 3.95
CA GLU A 155 -4.79 -36.28 4.52
C GLU A 155 -3.83 -36.81 3.43
N ASP A 156 -4.36 -37.13 2.25
CA ASP A 156 -3.61 -37.72 1.13
C ASP A 156 -3.05 -36.67 0.16
N ARG A 157 -3.30 -35.38 0.42
CA ARG A 157 -2.85 -34.27 -0.44
C ARG A 157 -1.37 -34.02 -0.25
N LEU A 158 -0.58 -34.38 -1.26
CA LEU A 158 0.85 -34.11 -1.29
C LEU A 158 1.12 -32.60 -1.45
N GLU A 159 2.27 -32.16 -0.93
CA GLU A 159 2.72 -30.77 -1.06
C GLU A 159 2.89 -30.35 -2.53
N GLU A 160 3.33 -31.26 -3.40
CA GLU A 160 3.44 -31.02 -4.84
C GLU A 160 2.08 -30.66 -5.47
N ASP A 161 1.01 -31.38 -5.10
CA ASP A 161 -0.34 -31.14 -5.58
C ASP A 161 -0.90 -29.82 -5.04
N ARG A 162 -0.62 -29.50 -3.77
CA ARG A 162 -0.96 -28.20 -3.18
C ARG A 162 -0.30 -27.05 -3.95
N LEU A 163 0.99 -27.16 -4.28
CA LEU A 163 1.71 -26.12 -5.02
C LEU A 163 1.20 -25.94 -6.46
N VAL A 164 0.68 -27.01 -7.09
CA VAL A 164 0.00 -26.91 -8.39
C VAL A 164 -1.29 -26.11 -8.23
N MET A 165 -2.08 -26.41 -7.19
CA MET A 165 -3.35 -25.73 -6.93
C MET A 165 -3.18 -24.25 -6.60
N GLU A 166 -2.21 -23.90 -5.74
CA GLU A 166 -1.86 -22.50 -5.47
C GLU A 166 -1.48 -21.77 -6.76
N ARG A 167 -0.72 -22.41 -7.66
CA ARG A 167 -0.38 -21.85 -8.98
C ARG A 167 -1.59 -21.67 -9.90
N ILE A 168 -2.55 -22.60 -9.90
CA ILE A 168 -3.81 -22.45 -10.64
C ILE A 168 -4.57 -21.22 -10.12
N ILE A 169 -4.68 -21.07 -8.79
CA ILE A 169 -5.39 -19.94 -8.18
C ILE A 169 -4.70 -18.61 -8.49
N VAL A 170 -3.37 -18.55 -8.39
CA VAL A 170 -2.57 -17.36 -8.75
C VAL A 170 -2.76 -17.02 -10.23
N LEU A 171 -2.74 -18.01 -11.11
CA LEU A 171 -2.99 -17.83 -12.53
C LEU A 171 -4.38 -17.25 -12.79
N LEU A 172 -5.43 -17.82 -12.17
CA LEU A 172 -6.80 -17.32 -12.29
C LEU A 172 -6.91 -15.89 -11.79
N ARG A 173 -6.33 -15.59 -10.62
CA ARG A 173 -6.27 -14.23 -10.07
C ARG A 173 -5.64 -13.26 -11.07
N TYR A 174 -4.53 -13.63 -11.70
CA TYR A 174 -3.85 -12.77 -12.67
C TYR A 174 -4.64 -12.60 -13.98
N ILE A 175 -5.24 -13.67 -14.51
CA ILE A 175 -6.10 -13.60 -15.72
C ILE A 175 -7.26 -12.62 -15.50
N PHE A 176 -7.91 -12.69 -14.33
CA PHE A 176 -9.04 -11.84 -13.98
C PHE A 176 -8.67 -10.45 -13.46
N ALA A 177 -7.42 -10.24 -13.04
CA ALA A 177 -6.90 -8.90 -12.71
C ALA A 177 -6.72 -8.02 -13.96
N ILE A 178 -6.60 -8.61 -15.15
CA ILE A 178 -6.66 -7.88 -16.41
C ILE A 178 -8.14 -7.49 -16.65
N PRO A 179 -8.51 -6.28 -17.13
CA PRO A 179 -9.90 -5.81 -17.17
C PRO A 179 -10.91 -6.80 -17.79
N PRO A 180 -12.05 -7.10 -17.13
CA PRO A 180 -12.85 -8.32 -17.32
C PRO A 180 -13.67 -8.43 -18.62
N THR A 181 -14.15 -9.66 -18.90
CA THR A 181 -15.18 -10.01 -19.90
C THR A 181 -16.15 -11.07 -19.33
N ASP A 182 -17.38 -11.08 -19.84
CA ASP A 182 -18.67 -11.54 -19.25
C ASP A 182 -18.89 -12.99 -18.70
N ARG A 183 -17.90 -13.89 -18.52
CA ARG A 183 -18.20 -15.34 -18.26
C ARG A 183 -17.73 -15.97 -16.94
N ASP A 184 -17.15 -15.20 -16.04
CA ASP A 184 -16.29 -15.75 -14.96
C ASP A 184 -17.02 -16.09 -13.64
N GLY A 185 -18.31 -15.74 -13.51
CA GLY A 185 -19.00 -15.72 -12.22
C GLY A 185 -19.40 -17.07 -11.61
N LYS A 186 -19.71 -18.11 -12.40
CA LYS A 186 -20.42 -19.31 -11.88
C LYS A 186 -19.57 -20.23 -10.99
N VAL A 187 -18.28 -20.39 -11.30
CA VAL A 187 -17.38 -21.28 -10.54
C VAL A 187 -16.97 -20.66 -9.21
N LEU A 188 -16.72 -19.35 -9.20
CA LEU A 188 -16.34 -18.60 -7.99
C LEU A 188 -17.45 -18.60 -6.94
N ILE A 189 -18.73 -18.57 -7.36
CA ILE A 189 -19.88 -18.61 -6.45
C ILE A 189 -19.93 -19.95 -5.70
N HIS A 190 -19.57 -21.06 -6.37
CA HIS A 190 -19.56 -22.37 -5.75
C HIS A 190 -18.50 -22.48 -4.65
N ILE A 191 -17.27 -22.03 -4.93
CA ILE A 191 -16.15 -22.04 -3.96
C ILE A 191 -16.46 -21.13 -2.75
N ALA A 192 -17.04 -19.95 -2.99
CA ALA A 192 -17.46 -19.04 -1.91
C ALA A 192 -18.58 -19.61 -1.02
N SER A 193 -19.37 -20.57 -1.52
CA SER A 193 -20.50 -21.14 -0.80
C SER A 193 -20.10 -22.30 0.13
N GLN A 194 -18.86 -22.80 0.04
CA GLN A 194 -18.37 -23.91 0.86
C GLN A 194 -17.59 -23.39 2.07
N SER A 195 -18.08 -23.68 3.28
CA SER A 195 -17.49 -23.25 4.56
C SER A 195 -16.15 -23.92 4.91
N VAL A 196 -15.82 -25.00 4.20
CA VAL A 196 -14.58 -25.79 4.36
C VAL A 196 -13.39 -25.11 3.66
N GLU A 197 -13.65 -24.30 2.63
CA GLU A 197 -12.63 -23.65 1.78
C GLU A 197 -12.23 -22.25 2.30
N ARG A 198 -12.25 -22.05 3.62
CA ARG A 198 -12.04 -20.73 4.25
C ARG A 198 -10.73 -20.06 3.86
N ASP A 199 -9.69 -20.86 3.64
CA ASP A 199 -8.36 -20.38 3.25
C ASP A 199 -8.35 -19.68 1.89
N PHE A 200 -9.32 -19.97 1.02
CA PHE A 200 -9.45 -19.38 -0.31
C PHE A 200 -10.48 -18.25 -0.38
N HIS A 201 -11.31 -18.06 0.64
CA HIS A 201 -12.40 -17.07 0.64
C HIS A 201 -11.90 -15.65 0.41
N LEU A 202 -10.75 -15.27 0.99
CA LEU A 202 -10.14 -13.95 0.75
C LEU A 202 -9.75 -13.78 -0.73
N SER A 203 -9.18 -14.82 -1.33
CA SER A 203 -8.78 -14.81 -2.74
C SER A 203 -9.99 -14.72 -3.67
N VAL A 204 -11.04 -15.48 -3.38
CA VAL A 204 -12.32 -15.44 -4.13
C VAL A 204 -13.00 -14.08 -3.98
N LEU A 205 -12.99 -13.48 -2.79
CA LEU A 205 -13.52 -12.15 -2.53
C LEU A 205 -12.79 -11.08 -3.35
N VAL A 206 -11.46 -11.16 -3.43
CA VAL A 206 -10.67 -10.25 -4.28
C VAL A 206 -11.05 -10.38 -5.74
N ILE A 207 -11.25 -11.60 -6.24
CA ILE A 207 -11.66 -11.83 -7.62
C ILE A 207 -13.06 -11.25 -7.87
N PHE A 208 -14.03 -11.45 -6.98
CA PHE A 208 -15.36 -10.83 -7.09
C PHE A 208 -15.31 -9.31 -7.04
N ALA A 209 -14.51 -8.75 -6.13
CA ALA A 209 -14.32 -7.31 -6.04
C ALA A 209 -13.76 -6.74 -7.35
N LEU A 210 -12.80 -7.42 -7.97
CA LEU A 210 -12.23 -7.02 -9.26
C LEU A 210 -13.24 -7.12 -10.41
N ILE A 211 -14.06 -8.17 -10.46
CA ILE A 211 -15.12 -8.34 -11.47
C ILE A 211 -16.16 -7.20 -11.36
N VAL A 212 -16.58 -6.86 -10.13
CA VAL A 212 -17.66 -5.90 -9.89
C VAL A 212 -17.17 -4.44 -9.89
N LYS A 213 -15.88 -4.18 -9.63
CA LYS A 213 -15.31 -2.83 -9.48
C LYS A 213 -15.58 -1.89 -10.67
N GLU A 214 -15.62 -2.42 -11.89
CA GLU A 214 -15.81 -1.62 -13.11
C GLU A 214 -17.28 -1.52 -13.56
N HIS A 215 -18.18 -2.26 -12.91
CA HIS A 215 -19.58 -2.35 -13.31
C HIS A 215 -20.49 -1.60 -12.33
N ASN A 216 -21.49 -0.86 -12.83
CA ASN A 216 -22.51 -0.29 -11.95
C ASN A 216 -23.47 -1.39 -11.49
N ALA A 217 -23.90 -1.34 -10.23
CA ALA A 217 -24.83 -2.32 -9.67
C ALA A 217 -26.15 -2.44 -10.46
N GLU A 218 -26.63 -1.34 -11.07
CA GLU A 218 -27.83 -1.36 -11.93
C GLU A 218 -27.64 -2.22 -13.18
N ASP A 219 -26.48 -2.10 -13.82
CA ASP A 219 -26.15 -2.82 -15.05
C ASP A 219 -26.06 -4.33 -14.77
N ILE A 220 -25.51 -4.71 -13.61
CA ILE A 220 -25.42 -6.11 -13.16
C ILE A 220 -26.81 -6.70 -12.88
N VAL A 221 -27.67 -5.96 -12.17
CA VAL A 221 -29.04 -6.41 -11.86
C VAL A 221 -29.89 -6.55 -13.13
N ALA A 222 -29.64 -5.68 -14.12
CA ALA A 222 -30.31 -5.75 -15.42
C ALA A 222 -29.79 -6.89 -16.31
N ALA A 223 -28.52 -7.29 -16.18
CA ALA A 223 -27.91 -8.34 -17.01
C ALA A 223 -28.42 -9.76 -16.67
N GLY A 224 -28.85 -10.01 -15.43
CA GLY A 224 -29.35 -11.31 -14.98
C GLY A 224 -30.84 -11.57 -15.24
N ARG A 225 -31.57 -10.61 -15.80
CA ARG A 225 -32.99 -10.77 -16.16
C ARG A 225 -33.13 -10.81 -17.68
N ASP A 226 -33.77 -11.85 -18.19
CA ASP A 226 -34.29 -11.81 -19.56
C ASP A 226 -35.32 -10.67 -19.62
N LYS A 227 -34.96 -9.58 -20.30
CA LYS A 227 -35.85 -8.42 -20.46
C LYS A 227 -37.13 -8.90 -21.12
N THR A 228 -38.26 -8.67 -20.46
CA THR A 228 -39.56 -8.97 -21.06
C THR A 228 -39.74 -8.15 -22.35
N ALA A 229 -40.55 -8.64 -23.30
CA ALA A 229 -40.77 -7.94 -24.56
C ALA A 229 -41.26 -6.48 -24.35
N ALA A 230 -42.07 -6.26 -23.30
CA ALA A 230 -42.56 -4.94 -22.92
C ALA A 230 -41.46 -4.02 -22.35
N GLU A 231 -40.52 -4.55 -21.56
CA GLU A 231 -39.37 -3.76 -21.07
C GLU A 231 -38.40 -3.41 -22.19
N ARG A 232 -38.22 -4.31 -23.17
CA ARG A 232 -37.42 -4.06 -24.37
C ARG A 232 -38.03 -2.96 -25.24
N GLU A 233 -39.34 -3.00 -25.45
CA GLU A 233 -40.07 -1.98 -26.21
C GLU A 233 -40.00 -0.62 -25.50
N LYS A 234 -40.19 -0.58 -24.18
CA LYS A 234 -40.06 0.65 -23.39
C LYS A 234 -38.65 1.24 -23.42
N ALA A 235 -37.61 0.39 -23.33
CA ALA A 235 -36.23 0.82 -23.44
C ALA A 235 -35.88 1.32 -24.85
N GLU A 236 -36.45 0.70 -25.90
CA GLU A 236 -36.30 1.15 -27.28
C GLU A 236 -36.99 2.50 -27.49
N GLU A 237 -38.17 2.72 -26.90
CA GLU A 237 -38.87 3.99 -26.95
C GLU A 237 -38.10 5.09 -26.21
N GLU A 238 -37.55 4.79 -25.03
CA GLU A 238 -36.69 5.72 -24.28
C GLU A 238 -35.42 6.06 -25.06
N LEU A 239 -34.79 5.07 -25.70
CA LEU A 239 -33.64 5.28 -26.56
C LEU A 239 -34.00 6.15 -27.77
N ARG A 240 -35.15 5.90 -28.42
CA ARG A 240 -35.65 6.72 -29.53
C ARG A 240 -35.85 8.18 -29.10
N ARG A 241 -36.43 8.42 -27.92
CA ARG A 241 -36.59 9.77 -27.36
C ARG A 241 -35.23 10.44 -27.10
N ILE A 242 -34.27 9.73 -26.53
CA ILE A 242 -32.91 10.26 -26.29
C ILE A 242 -32.23 10.60 -27.60
N VAL A 243 -32.28 9.69 -28.59
CA VAL A 243 -31.71 9.90 -29.93
C VAL A 243 -32.38 11.09 -30.60
N GLU A 244 -33.69 11.22 -30.52
CA GLU A 244 -34.42 12.35 -31.12
C GLU A 244 -34.04 13.68 -30.47
N VAL A 245 -33.94 13.73 -29.13
CA VAL A 245 -33.48 14.92 -28.40
C VAL A 245 -32.04 15.29 -28.78
N GLU A 246 -31.13 14.31 -28.85
CA GLU A 246 -29.74 14.56 -29.27
C GLU A 246 -29.65 14.92 -30.76
N GLN A 247 -30.48 14.35 -31.63
CA GLN A 247 -30.58 14.70 -33.05
C GLN A 247 -31.11 16.13 -33.23
N MET A 248 -32.13 16.52 -32.47
CA MET A 248 -32.64 17.90 -32.44
C MET A 248 -31.58 18.87 -31.93
N ARG A 249 -30.84 18.49 -30.89
CA ARG A 249 -29.72 19.28 -30.36
C ARG A 249 -28.60 19.43 -31.39
N LEU A 250 -28.18 18.33 -32.03
CA LEU A 250 -27.19 18.33 -33.11
C LEU A 250 -27.67 19.16 -34.30
N ASN A 251 -28.94 19.07 -34.68
CA ASN A 251 -29.52 19.86 -35.77
C ASN A 251 -29.65 21.34 -35.41
N ALA A 252 -29.94 21.67 -34.15
CA ALA A 252 -29.90 23.05 -33.65
C ALA A 252 -28.47 23.59 -33.64
N GLN A 253 -27.50 22.77 -33.22
CA GLN A 253 -26.08 23.14 -33.24
C GLN A 253 -25.56 23.29 -34.68
N ARG A 254 -25.91 22.37 -35.59
CA ARG A 254 -25.62 22.48 -37.04
C ARG A 254 -26.26 23.73 -37.63
N ARG A 255 -27.52 24.05 -37.30
CA ARG A 255 -28.18 25.30 -37.73
C ARG A 255 -27.46 26.54 -37.18
N LYS A 256 -26.99 26.53 -35.93
CA LYS A 256 -26.17 27.61 -35.33
C LYS A 256 -24.79 27.75 -36.00
N VAL A 257 -24.18 26.64 -36.43
CA VAL A 257 -22.86 26.63 -37.08
C VAL A 257 -22.95 27.01 -38.57
N LEU A 258 -23.98 26.55 -39.28
CA LEU A 258 -24.19 26.83 -40.72
C LEU A 258 -24.77 28.22 -41.00
N ALA A 259 -25.44 28.86 -40.02
CA ALA A 259 -25.98 30.22 -40.18
C ALA A 259 -24.93 31.33 -40.06
N SER A 260 -23.68 31.01 -39.70
CA SER A 260 -22.58 31.98 -39.64
C SER A 260 -21.73 31.84 -40.90
N ARG A 261 -21.71 32.87 -41.74
CA ARG A 261 -20.68 33.02 -42.78
C ARG A 261 -19.29 32.75 -42.17
N HIS A 262 -18.40 32.20 -42.98
CA HIS A 262 -17.05 31.74 -42.63
C HIS A 262 -16.36 32.61 -41.56
N SER A 263 -15.69 31.99 -40.58
CA SER A 263 -15.03 32.67 -39.44
C SER A 263 -14.05 33.80 -39.83
N ARG A 264 -13.58 33.86 -41.08
CA ARG A 264 -12.69 34.91 -41.61
C ARG A 264 -13.41 36.11 -42.23
N PHE A 265 -14.76 36.12 -42.24
CA PHE A 265 -15.56 37.21 -42.81
C PHE A 265 -16.33 38.02 -41.75
N SER A 266 -16.24 37.64 -40.47
CA SER A 266 -16.76 38.44 -39.35
C SER A 266 -15.60 39.25 -38.77
N GLY A 267 -15.78 40.57 -38.66
CA GLY A 267 -14.75 41.48 -38.15
C GLY A 267 -14.29 41.14 -36.73
N SER A 268 -13.18 41.74 -36.30
CA SER A 268 -12.65 41.62 -34.94
C SER A 268 -13.37 42.59 -34.00
N TYR A 269 -13.85 42.10 -32.86
CA TYR A 269 -14.49 42.87 -31.81
C TYR A 269 -13.63 42.85 -30.54
N ILE A 270 -13.71 43.91 -29.73
CA ILE A 270 -12.97 44.04 -28.49
C ILE A 270 -13.95 44.05 -27.32
N VAL A 271 -13.80 43.11 -26.40
CA VAL A 271 -14.53 43.08 -25.12
C VAL A 271 -13.63 43.71 -24.06
N LYS A 272 -14.01 44.92 -23.61
CA LYS A 272 -13.28 45.69 -22.59
C LYS A 272 -13.65 45.22 -21.18
N GLY A 273 -12.70 45.25 -20.26
CA GLY A 273 -12.92 44.96 -18.83
C GLY A 273 -12.86 43.49 -18.44
N VAL A 274 -12.41 42.60 -19.33
CA VAL A 274 -12.16 41.18 -19.05
C VAL A 274 -10.67 40.91 -19.15
N SER A 275 -10.05 40.37 -18.09
CA SER A 275 -8.62 40.13 -18.06
C SER A 275 -8.16 39.21 -19.19
N ALA A 276 -7.42 39.76 -20.14
CA ALA A 276 -6.78 39.04 -21.24
C ALA A 276 -5.25 39.11 -21.13
N VAL A 277 -4.55 38.27 -21.91
CA VAL A 277 -3.08 38.10 -21.85
C VAL A 277 -2.32 39.28 -22.51
N ASN A 278 -3.01 40.25 -23.09
CA ASN A 278 -2.41 41.43 -23.71
C ASN A 278 -2.15 42.57 -22.70
N LYS A 279 -1.25 43.50 -23.05
CA LYS A 279 -0.89 44.66 -22.22
C LYS A 279 -2.09 45.54 -21.84
N GLU A 280 -3.07 45.64 -22.73
CA GLU A 280 -4.28 46.47 -22.56
C GLU A 280 -5.41 45.73 -21.83
N LYS A 281 -5.25 44.44 -21.47
CA LYS A 281 -6.26 43.57 -20.84
C LYS A 281 -7.60 43.56 -21.57
N ASP A 282 -7.56 43.59 -22.89
CA ASP A 282 -8.73 43.61 -23.76
C ASP A 282 -8.88 42.27 -24.49
N LEU A 283 -10.03 41.62 -24.37
CA LEU A 283 -10.27 40.33 -25.02
C LEU A 283 -10.74 40.55 -26.46
N VAL A 284 -9.93 40.09 -27.43
CA VAL A 284 -10.30 40.14 -28.84
C VAL A 284 -11.15 38.91 -29.20
N VAL A 285 -12.35 39.14 -29.74
CA VAL A 285 -13.29 38.09 -30.16
C VAL A 285 -13.67 38.28 -31.62
N VAL A 286 -13.73 37.17 -32.36
CA VAL A 286 -14.00 37.16 -33.82
C VAL A 286 -15.50 37.12 -34.15
N LYS A 287 -16.37 37.12 -33.12
CA LYS A 287 -17.83 37.12 -33.23
C LYS A 287 -18.44 38.13 -32.27
N PRO A 288 -19.49 38.87 -32.68
CA PRO A 288 -20.19 39.79 -31.79
C PRO A 288 -20.93 38.98 -30.71
N ILE A 289 -20.57 39.23 -29.45
CA ILE A 289 -21.20 38.61 -28.28
C ILE A 289 -22.33 39.53 -27.83
N LYS A 290 -23.56 39.01 -27.77
CA LYS A 290 -24.75 39.78 -27.36
C LYS A 290 -25.00 39.75 -25.85
N ASP A 291 -24.55 38.70 -25.18
CA ASP A 291 -24.66 38.52 -23.73
C ASP A 291 -23.28 38.15 -23.15
N VAL A 292 -22.84 38.87 -22.12
CA VAL A 292 -21.55 38.64 -21.45
C VAL A 292 -21.49 37.25 -20.80
N ASN A 293 -22.64 36.66 -20.45
CA ASN A 293 -22.73 35.29 -19.91
C ASN A 293 -22.42 34.20 -20.96
N ASP A 294 -22.39 34.53 -22.26
CA ASP A 294 -22.00 33.61 -23.34
C ASP A 294 -20.47 33.53 -23.55
N LEU A 295 -19.67 34.22 -22.72
CA LEU A 295 -18.20 34.14 -22.70
C LEU A 295 -17.68 32.80 -22.10
N ASN A 296 -18.17 31.66 -22.61
CA ASN A 296 -17.93 30.32 -22.05
C ASN A 296 -16.75 29.54 -22.68
N PHE A 297 -15.86 30.18 -23.44
CA PHE A 297 -14.69 29.54 -24.07
C PHE A 297 -13.68 28.93 -23.08
N LEU A 298 -13.81 29.23 -21.78
CA LEU A 298 -13.07 28.59 -20.69
C LEU A 298 -13.77 27.36 -20.10
N ASP A 299 -15.09 27.24 -20.25
CA ASP A 299 -15.89 26.16 -19.66
C ASP A 299 -16.16 25.00 -20.63
N GLU A 300 -16.09 25.23 -21.94
CA GLU A 300 -16.19 24.15 -22.95
C GLU A 300 -15.01 23.15 -22.87
N ARG A 301 -13.88 23.54 -22.28
CA ARG A 301 -12.72 22.66 -22.05
C ARG A 301 -12.83 21.82 -20.77
N LYS A 302 -13.87 22.01 -19.96
CA LYS A 302 -14.07 21.23 -18.72
C LYS A 302 -15.12 20.14 -18.94
N VAL A 303 -14.74 18.89 -18.68
CA VAL A 303 -15.64 17.72 -18.73
C VAL A 303 -16.84 17.95 -17.81
N LYS A 304 -18.06 17.86 -18.36
CA LYS A 304 -19.31 17.95 -17.58
C LYS A 304 -19.45 16.71 -16.69
N LYS A 305 -19.72 16.93 -15.39
CA LYS A 305 -19.85 15.85 -14.39
C LYS A 305 -21.11 15.02 -14.64
N ARG A 306 -20.98 13.69 -14.63
CA ARG A 306 -22.11 12.76 -14.54
C ARG A 306 -22.73 12.81 -13.15
N VAL A 307 -24.05 12.85 -13.08
CA VAL A 307 -24.83 12.66 -11.84
C VAL A 307 -25.25 11.20 -11.79
N ALA A 308 -24.72 10.45 -10.83
CA ALA A 308 -25.22 9.13 -10.49
C ALA A 308 -26.25 9.26 -9.37
N LYS A 309 -27.41 8.62 -9.54
CA LYS A 309 -28.33 8.29 -8.45
C LYS A 309 -28.13 6.81 -8.16
N ASN A 310 -27.87 6.45 -6.90
CA ASN A 310 -28.57 5.35 -6.22
C ASN A 310 -28.09 5.03 -4.79
N ARG A 311 -29.08 5.10 -3.88
CA ARG A 311 -29.52 4.25 -2.75
C ARG A 311 -28.52 3.38 -1.95
N SER A 312 -28.07 3.97 -0.84
CA SER A 312 -28.18 3.59 0.60
C SER A 312 -28.50 2.16 1.10
N HIS A 313 -27.81 1.81 2.20
CA HIS A 313 -28.06 0.82 3.27
C HIS A 313 -29.51 0.72 3.84
N GLN A 314 -30.45 1.58 3.43
CA GLN A 314 -31.84 1.56 3.91
C GLN A 314 -32.63 0.32 3.44
N HIS A 315 -32.20 -0.31 2.34
CA HIS A 315 -32.86 -1.51 1.81
C HIS A 315 -32.76 -2.72 2.74
N LEU A 316 -31.61 -2.92 3.41
CA LEU A 316 -31.40 -4.01 4.36
C LEU A 316 -32.30 -3.86 5.60
N LEU A 317 -32.41 -2.63 6.11
CA LEU A 317 -33.28 -2.30 7.25
C LEU A 317 -34.77 -2.53 6.95
N SER A 318 -35.22 -2.40 5.69
CA SER A 318 -36.62 -2.58 5.32
C SER A 318 -36.95 -4.00 4.84
N ASN A 319 -36.04 -4.64 4.09
CA ASN A 319 -36.34 -5.83 3.29
C ASN A 319 -35.52 -7.08 3.66
N GLY A 320 -34.56 -6.98 4.58
CA GLY A 320 -33.76 -8.13 5.03
C GLY A 320 -34.56 -9.16 5.84
N SER A 321 -33.93 -10.33 6.07
CA SER A 321 -34.37 -11.34 7.04
C SER A 321 -34.50 -10.72 8.45
N THR A 322 -35.28 -11.35 9.33
CA THR A 322 -35.47 -10.86 10.72
C THR A 322 -34.14 -10.69 11.46
N GLU A 323 -33.23 -11.64 11.33
CA GLU A 323 -31.89 -11.58 11.94
C GLU A 323 -31.02 -10.46 11.33
N GLU A 324 -31.08 -10.27 10.01
CA GLU A 324 -30.34 -9.22 9.31
C GLU A 324 -30.84 -7.83 9.68
N LYS A 325 -32.15 -7.69 9.92
CA LYS A 325 -32.77 -6.46 10.40
C LYS A 325 -32.32 -6.12 11.81
N GLU A 326 -32.32 -7.10 12.72
CA GLU A 326 -31.85 -6.90 14.09
C GLU A 326 -30.37 -6.54 14.15
N LEU A 327 -29.53 -7.22 13.36
CA LEU A 327 -28.10 -6.90 13.26
C LEU A 327 -27.87 -5.51 12.67
N SER A 328 -28.53 -5.19 11.55
CA SER A 328 -28.42 -3.88 10.91
C SER A 328 -28.90 -2.76 11.83
N GLN A 329 -29.95 -3.01 12.61
CA GLN A 329 -30.48 -2.08 13.60
C GLN A 329 -29.46 -1.83 14.72
N ARG A 330 -28.87 -2.89 15.31
CA ARG A 330 -27.80 -2.76 16.32
C ARG A 330 -26.61 -1.97 15.81
N ILE A 331 -26.17 -2.21 14.58
CA ILE A 331 -25.04 -1.48 13.97
C ILE A 331 -25.39 -0.01 13.78
N CYS A 332 -26.58 0.28 13.25
CA CYS A 332 -27.05 1.66 13.08
C CYS A 332 -27.13 2.41 14.41
N ASP A 333 -27.62 1.76 15.46
CA ASP A 333 -27.75 2.36 16.78
C ASP A 333 -26.37 2.61 17.39
N HIS A 334 -25.42 1.68 17.23
CA HIS A 334 -24.02 1.87 17.64
C HIS A 334 -23.35 3.07 16.94
N ILE A 335 -23.54 3.20 15.62
CA ILE A 335 -22.96 4.31 14.83
C ILE A 335 -23.47 5.68 15.32
N LEU A 336 -24.72 5.78 15.75
CA LEU A 336 -25.29 7.03 16.25
C LEU A 336 -24.84 7.38 17.68
N VAL A 337 -24.55 6.37 18.49
CA VAL A 337 -24.17 6.55 19.89
C VAL A 337 -22.69 6.92 20.03
N VAL A 338 -21.81 6.41 19.18
CA VAL A 338 -20.35 6.61 19.26
C VAL A 338 -19.94 7.97 18.68
N GLU A 339 -19.16 8.73 19.46
CA GLU A 339 -18.79 10.12 19.17
C GLU A 339 -17.89 10.24 17.93
N GLU A 340 -16.97 9.30 17.74
CA GLU A 340 -16.03 9.28 16.63
C GLU A 340 -16.76 9.29 15.29
N TYR A 341 -17.80 8.47 15.13
CA TYR A 341 -18.59 8.44 13.91
C TYR A 341 -19.45 9.69 13.72
N ARG A 342 -19.91 10.32 14.81
CA ARG A 342 -20.68 11.58 14.78
C ARG A 342 -19.84 12.76 14.29
N GLU A 343 -18.57 12.82 14.70
CA GLU A 343 -17.71 13.99 14.46
C GLU A 343 -16.79 13.81 13.25
N MET A 344 -16.38 12.58 12.93
CA MET A 344 -15.43 12.29 11.85
C MET A 344 -15.83 12.89 10.51
N GLY A 345 -17.08 12.70 10.07
CA GLY A 345 -17.48 13.21 8.76
C GLY A 345 -17.54 14.75 8.69
N LEU A 346 -17.88 15.43 9.78
CA LEU A 346 -17.80 16.90 9.87
C LEU A 346 -16.35 17.40 9.89
N MET A 347 -15.46 16.70 10.61
CA MET A 347 -14.04 17.01 10.63
C MET A 347 -13.40 16.85 9.24
N LEU A 348 -13.69 15.75 8.54
CA LEU A 348 -13.21 15.50 7.19
C LEU A 348 -13.72 16.55 6.19
N MET A 349 -14.97 17.01 6.33
CA MET A 349 -15.48 18.10 5.47
C MET A 349 -14.77 19.43 5.74
N ARG A 350 -14.43 19.74 7.00
CA ARG A 350 -13.69 20.95 7.36
C ARG A 350 -12.24 20.94 6.88
N LYS A 351 -11.59 19.77 6.87
CA LYS A 351 -10.22 19.58 6.39
C LYS A 351 -10.13 19.29 4.88
N PHE A 352 -11.24 19.31 4.14
CA PHE A 352 -11.23 19.01 2.70
C PHE A 352 -10.48 20.09 1.90
N MET A 353 -9.36 19.71 1.29
CA MET A 353 -8.57 20.55 0.39
C MET A 353 -8.79 20.17 -1.09
N PRO A 354 -9.35 21.07 -1.93
CA PRO A 354 -9.64 20.78 -3.34
C PRO A 354 -8.42 20.44 -4.23
N GLY A 355 -7.21 20.72 -3.76
CA GLY A 355 -5.94 20.40 -4.44
C GLY A 355 -5.35 19.03 -4.08
N VAL A 356 -5.73 18.47 -2.93
CA VAL A 356 -5.21 17.19 -2.42
C VAL A 356 -6.23 16.07 -2.61
N PHE A 357 -7.51 16.35 -2.37
CA PHE A 357 -8.57 15.35 -2.44
C PHE A 357 -9.39 15.41 -3.73
N SER A 358 -9.78 14.23 -4.21
CA SER A 358 -10.58 14.09 -5.43
C SER A 358 -12.03 14.55 -5.26
N LYS A 359 -12.65 14.94 -6.38
CA LYS A 359 -14.09 15.28 -6.42
C LYS A 359 -15.00 14.07 -6.11
N SER A 360 -14.53 12.85 -6.36
CA SER A 360 -15.23 11.62 -5.97
C SER A 360 -15.22 11.45 -4.46
N PHE A 361 -14.07 11.67 -3.81
CA PHE A 361 -13.98 11.64 -2.34
C PHE A 361 -14.94 12.65 -1.70
N LEU A 362 -14.97 13.89 -2.19
CA LEU A 362 -15.93 14.90 -1.69
C LEU A 362 -17.38 14.45 -1.85
N ARG A 363 -17.73 13.89 -3.01
CA ARG A 363 -19.08 13.38 -3.28
C ARG A 363 -19.44 12.28 -2.29
N ASP A 364 -18.54 11.33 -2.08
CA ASP A 364 -18.79 10.16 -1.24
C ASP A 364 -18.85 10.56 0.25
N LEU A 365 -18.04 11.54 0.67
CA LEU A 365 -18.10 12.16 2.00
C LEU A 365 -19.44 12.87 2.25
N VAL A 366 -19.89 13.69 1.28
CA VAL A 366 -21.19 14.39 1.36
C VAL A 366 -22.35 13.40 1.39
N LEU A 367 -22.30 12.35 0.56
CA LEU A 367 -23.32 11.30 0.54
C LEU A 367 -23.36 10.54 1.88
N SER A 368 -22.20 10.18 2.41
CA SER A 368 -22.10 9.49 3.71
C SER A 368 -22.68 10.33 4.85
N MET A 369 -22.39 11.63 4.87
CA MET A 369 -22.94 12.57 5.84
C MET A 369 -24.45 12.76 5.69
N HIS A 370 -24.95 12.89 4.46
CA HIS A 370 -26.39 12.97 4.21
C HIS A 370 -27.13 11.74 4.76
N TYR A 371 -26.55 10.56 4.55
CA TYR A 371 -27.10 9.30 5.04
C TYR A 371 -27.06 9.18 6.56
N TYR A 372 -25.95 9.58 7.18
CA TYR A 372 -25.84 9.66 8.63
C TYR A 372 -26.94 10.56 9.22
N PHE A 373 -27.14 11.77 8.66
CA PHE A 373 -28.18 12.67 9.12
C PHE A 373 -29.59 12.13 8.92
N ARG A 374 -29.88 11.44 7.80
CA ARG A 374 -31.19 10.79 7.61
C ARG A 374 -31.44 9.68 8.63
N LEU A 375 -30.40 8.92 8.98
CA LEU A 375 -30.50 7.89 10.01
C LEU A 375 -30.72 8.51 11.39
N LEU A 376 -29.96 9.54 11.74
CA LEU A 376 -30.10 10.31 12.98
C LEU A 376 -31.50 10.94 13.09
N GLU A 377 -31.97 11.61 12.04
CA GLU A 377 -33.29 12.24 11.99
C GLU A 377 -34.41 11.23 12.25
N LYS A 378 -34.34 10.04 11.62
CA LYS A 378 -35.33 8.97 11.82
C LYS A 378 -35.38 8.53 13.27
N ARG A 379 -34.22 8.33 13.91
CA ARG A 379 -34.09 7.83 15.29
C ARG A 379 -34.47 8.86 16.35
N VAL A 380 -34.17 10.13 16.10
CA VAL A 380 -34.63 11.24 16.96
C VAL A 380 -36.15 11.39 16.84
N LYS A 381 -36.71 11.30 15.64
CA LYS A 381 -38.17 11.39 15.43
C LYS A 381 -38.94 10.18 15.98
N SER A 382 -38.35 8.98 15.97
CA SER A 382 -38.96 7.80 16.60
C SER A 382 -38.83 7.80 18.13
N GLY A 383 -38.03 8.69 18.71
CA GLY A 383 -37.75 8.72 20.15
C GLY A 383 -36.83 7.59 20.63
N GLU A 384 -36.23 6.82 19.71
CA GLU A 384 -35.38 5.67 20.03
C GLU A 384 -33.96 6.09 20.46
N LEU A 385 -33.51 7.30 20.09
CA LEU A 385 -32.19 7.82 20.45
C LEU A 385 -32.29 8.80 21.63
N THR A 386 -32.15 8.28 22.84
CA THR A 386 -32.27 9.05 24.09
C THR A 386 -30.93 9.40 24.73
N THR A 387 -29.90 8.58 24.51
CA THR A 387 -28.54 8.76 25.05
C THR A 387 -27.48 8.61 23.97
N VAL A 388 -26.39 9.38 24.11
CA VAL A 388 -25.23 9.34 23.22
C VAL A 388 -23.97 9.31 24.07
N LYS A 389 -22.94 8.60 23.61
CA LYS A 389 -21.64 8.57 24.29
C LYS A 389 -20.85 9.83 23.96
N LYS A 390 -20.28 10.44 24.99
CA LYS A 390 -19.35 11.56 24.89
C LYS A 390 -18.08 11.21 25.63
N ARG A 391 -16.95 11.25 24.94
CA ARG A 391 -15.64 11.15 25.54
C ARG A 391 -15.36 12.46 26.27
N SER A 392 -15.28 12.36 27.58
CA SER A 392 -14.84 13.48 28.40
C SER A 392 -13.43 13.18 28.88
N LYS A 393 -12.53 14.15 28.70
CA LYS A 393 -11.19 14.08 29.29
C LYS A 393 -11.36 14.07 30.81
N VAL A 394 -10.89 13.04 31.49
CA VAL A 394 -10.92 12.99 32.95
C VAL A 394 -10.10 14.16 33.48
N ARG A 395 -10.76 15.11 34.16
CA ARG A 395 -10.08 16.23 34.83
C ARG A 395 -9.29 15.68 36.01
N ARG A 396 -7.95 15.65 35.91
CA ARG A 396 -7.06 15.45 37.06
C ARG A 396 -7.29 16.59 38.07
N ARG A 397 -7.30 16.29 39.38
CA ARG A 397 -7.25 17.30 40.46
C ARG A 397 -6.01 18.16 40.29
N PRO A 398 -6.04 19.46 40.63
CA PRO A 398 -4.96 20.37 40.29
C PRO A 398 -3.73 20.10 41.17
N THR A 399 -2.75 19.38 40.64
CA THR A 399 -1.35 19.58 41.02
C THR A 399 -0.80 20.72 40.19
N LYS A 400 -0.09 21.65 40.85
CA LYS A 400 0.34 22.94 40.30
C LYS A 400 1.07 22.77 38.96
N ASN A 401 0.52 23.46 37.97
CA ASN A 401 0.98 23.76 36.61
C ASN A 401 2.42 23.36 36.25
N SER A 402 2.55 22.57 35.19
CA SER A 402 3.56 22.83 34.16
C SER A 402 2.96 22.55 32.78
N LYS A 403 3.03 23.57 31.91
CA LYS A 403 2.71 23.48 30.49
C LYS A 403 4.01 23.03 29.81
N HIS A 404 4.07 21.79 29.33
CA HIS A 404 5.04 21.42 28.30
C HIS A 404 4.25 20.97 27.07
N ALA A 405 4.41 21.75 26.02
CA ALA A 405 4.16 21.32 24.66
C ALA A 405 5.29 20.35 24.31
N GLU A 406 4.93 19.12 23.93
CA GLU A 406 5.88 18.10 23.48
C GLU A 406 6.57 18.61 22.21
N LEU A 407 7.88 18.88 22.37
CA LEU A 407 8.83 19.19 21.32
C LEU A 407 9.61 17.92 21.04
N PHE A 408 9.72 17.54 19.78
CA PHE A 408 10.59 16.46 19.32
C PHE A 408 12.05 16.76 19.67
N GLY A 409 12.60 15.96 20.58
CA GLY A 409 13.98 15.91 21.01
C GLY A 409 14.02 15.19 22.37
N PRO A 410 15.02 14.35 22.67
CA PRO A 410 15.14 13.79 24.01
C PRO A 410 15.19 14.95 25.01
N GLU A 411 14.19 15.03 25.91
CA GLU A 411 14.26 15.92 27.06
C GLU A 411 15.47 15.48 27.89
N PRO A 412 16.37 16.39 28.30
CA PRO A 412 17.41 16.04 29.23
C PRO A 412 16.79 15.94 30.62
N LEU A 413 16.18 14.81 30.93
CA LEU A 413 15.83 14.51 32.31
C LEU A 413 17.15 14.35 33.09
N PRO A 414 17.26 14.92 34.30
CA PRO A 414 18.39 14.62 35.18
C PRO A 414 18.50 13.10 35.26
N ALA A 415 19.68 12.56 34.98
CA ALA A 415 19.84 11.13 34.92
C ALA A 415 19.49 10.58 36.31
N VAL A 416 18.73 9.48 36.39
CA VAL A 416 18.33 8.87 37.69
C VAL A 416 19.55 8.64 38.60
N VAL A 417 20.73 8.46 37.99
CA VAL A 417 22.04 8.29 38.65
C VAL A 417 22.60 9.55 39.32
N ASP A 418 22.02 10.73 39.11
CA ASP A 418 22.44 11.99 39.73
C ASP A 418 21.87 12.15 41.16
N SER A 419 20.94 11.27 41.58
CA SER A 419 20.25 11.33 42.88
C SER A 419 20.53 10.13 43.79
N LEU A 420 21.60 9.36 43.53
CA LEU A 420 21.96 8.16 44.31
C LEU A 420 22.50 8.52 45.70
N ASN A 421 22.14 7.73 46.71
CA ASN A 421 22.64 7.91 48.07
C ASN A 421 24.06 7.34 48.23
N GLY A 422 24.82 7.80 49.24
CA GLY A 422 26.23 7.44 49.42
C GLY A 422 26.51 5.93 49.51
N GLU A 423 25.63 5.18 50.19
CA GLU A 423 25.74 3.71 50.28
C GLU A 423 25.50 3.01 48.93
N GLU A 424 24.62 3.56 48.09
CA GLU A 424 24.32 3.02 46.77
C GLU A 424 25.46 3.28 45.78
N LEU A 425 26.14 4.43 45.92
CA LEU A 425 27.33 4.77 45.15
C LEU A 425 28.50 3.82 45.47
N GLU A 426 28.76 3.52 46.75
CA GLU A 426 29.85 2.60 47.11
C GLU A 426 29.57 1.19 46.58
N LYS A 427 28.31 0.74 46.66
CA LYS A 427 27.89 -0.54 46.08
C LYS A 427 28.10 -0.59 44.57
N LYS A 428 27.73 0.48 43.84
CA LYS A 428 27.95 0.56 42.40
C LYS A 428 29.44 0.61 42.04
N TRP A 429 30.25 1.36 42.78
CA TRP A 429 31.70 1.40 42.57
C TRP A 429 32.32 0.00 42.70
N SER A 430 31.94 -0.75 43.74
CA SER A 430 32.46 -2.12 43.95
C SER A 430 32.14 -3.07 42.80
N HIS A 431 31.06 -2.82 42.06
CA HIS A 431 30.65 -3.63 40.92
C HIS A 431 31.40 -3.28 39.63
N ILE A 432 31.74 -2.00 39.43
CA ILE A 432 32.39 -1.54 38.19
C ILE A 432 33.92 -1.48 38.30
N SER A 433 34.49 -1.49 39.50
CA SER A 433 35.92 -1.21 39.70
C SER A 433 36.86 -2.24 39.08
N GLU A 434 36.47 -3.52 39.07
CA GLU A 434 37.27 -4.59 38.47
C GLU A 434 37.31 -4.45 36.95
N GLU A 435 36.14 -4.28 36.32
CA GLU A 435 36.03 -4.09 34.87
C GLU A 435 36.69 -2.78 34.41
N LEU A 436 36.55 -1.70 35.18
CA LEU A 436 37.20 -0.42 34.89
C LEU A 436 38.74 -0.57 34.88
N ASN A 437 39.30 -1.31 35.84
CA ASN A 437 40.74 -1.57 35.89
C ASN A 437 41.20 -2.36 34.65
N GLU A 438 40.49 -3.42 34.26
CA GLU A 438 40.84 -4.20 33.06
C GLU A 438 40.87 -3.34 31.79
N ILE A 439 39.94 -2.38 31.66
CA ILE A 439 39.88 -1.48 30.50
C ILE A 439 40.99 -0.42 30.55
N VAL A 440 41.29 0.14 31.73
CA VAL A 440 42.35 1.14 31.89
C VAL A 440 43.74 0.55 31.62
N PHE A 441 44.00 -0.67 32.09
CA PHE A 441 45.27 -1.38 31.84
C PHE A 441 45.35 -2.03 30.44
N GLY A 442 44.29 -1.90 29.63
CA GLY A 442 44.29 -2.31 28.22
C GLY A 442 44.06 -3.80 27.98
N HIS A 443 43.55 -4.53 28.97
CA HIS A 443 43.12 -5.92 28.83
C HIS A 443 41.77 -6.04 28.11
N LYS A 444 40.96 -4.97 28.16
CA LYS A 444 39.68 -4.84 27.47
C LYS A 444 39.62 -3.51 26.72
N GLU A 445 39.09 -3.50 25.49
CA GLU A 445 39.08 -2.31 24.64
C GLU A 445 38.04 -1.28 25.11
N ALA A 446 38.43 0.00 25.07
CA ALA A 446 37.55 1.12 25.37
C ALA A 446 36.74 1.49 24.12
N SER A 447 35.53 2.01 24.34
CA SER A 447 34.63 2.50 23.28
C SER A 447 35.29 3.65 22.50
N SER A 448 35.43 3.51 21.17
CA SER A 448 36.06 4.52 20.30
C SER A 448 35.09 5.61 19.83
N ASP A 449 33.78 5.36 19.91
CA ASP A 449 32.75 6.14 19.20
C ASP A 449 32.07 7.19 20.09
N GLN A 450 32.69 7.53 21.22
CA GLN A 450 32.12 8.43 22.20
C GLN A 450 32.50 9.89 21.94
N ILE A 451 31.49 10.78 21.92
CA ILE A 451 31.67 12.22 21.67
C ILE A 451 31.49 12.99 22.99
N PRO A 452 32.56 13.59 23.55
CA PRO A 452 32.46 14.25 24.85
C PRO A 452 31.65 15.55 24.82
N ILE A 453 31.77 16.35 23.76
CA ILE A 453 31.13 17.66 23.63
C ILE A 453 29.93 17.58 22.69
N ASN A 454 28.84 18.27 23.03
CA ASN A 454 27.80 18.60 22.07
C ASN A 454 28.08 20.00 21.51
N SER A 455 28.59 20.08 20.28
CA SER A 455 28.97 21.35 19.63
C SER A 455 27.78 22.29 19.37
N LEU A 456 26.55 21.81 19.54
CA LEU A 456 25.33 22.61 19.45
C LEU A 456 25.05 23.41 20.73
N LEU A 457 25.75 23.09 21.83
CA LEU A 457 25.70 23.87 23.07
C LEU A 457 26.67 25.04 22.95
N ASP A 458 26.10 26.23 22.76
CA ASP A 458 26.84 27.51 22.72
C ASP A 458 27.10 27.99 24.16
N VAL A 459 28.11 27.37 24.76
CA VAL A 459 28.59 27.66 26.12
C VAL A 459 30.13 27.74 26.11
N ASP A 460 30.69 28.35 27.15
CA ASP A 460 32.14 28.48 27.29
C ASP A 460 32.83 27.11 27.43
N GLU A 461 34.09 27.05 27.00
CA GLU A 461 34.88 25.81 26.98
C GLU A 461 35.07 25.20 28.38
N GLU A 462 35.16 26.02 29.43
CA GLU A 462 35.21 25.54 30.82
C GLU A 462 33.93 24.80 31.21
N LEU A 463 32.78 25.18 30.65
CA LEU A 463 31.51 24.53 30.91
C LEU A 463 31.38 23.24 30.10
N HIS A 464 31.88 23.20 28.87
CA HIS A 464 32.00 21.95 28.09
C HIS A 464 32.88 20.91 28.80
N GLN A 465 33.98 21.32 29.43
CA GLN A 465 34.83 20.43 30.23
C GLN A 465 34.07 19.83 31.41
N LYS A 466 33.30 20.65 32.15
CA LYS A 466 32.44 20.20 33.25
C LYS A 466 31.34 19.25 32.78
N PHE A 467 30.72 19.51 31.63
CA PHE A 467 29.72 18.62 31.03
C PHE A 467 30.30 17.28 30.58
N ALA A 468 31.50 17.27 30.02
CA ALA A 468 32.20 16.03 29.67
C ALA A 468 32.53 15.19 30.92
N MET A 469 32.97 15.83 32.01
CA MET A 469 33.22 15.16 33.30
C MET A 469 31.93 14.55 33.88
N LEU A 470 30.80 15.27 33.77
CA LEU A 470 29.49 14.76 34.18
C LEU A 470 29.07 13.55 33.33
N LYS A 471 29.30 13.56 32.01
CA LYS A 471 29.02 12.40 31.14
C LYS A 471 29.84 11.18 31.52
N VAL A 472 31.12 11.35 31.84
CA VAL A 472 31.99 10.27 32.34
C VAL A 472 31.44 9.71 33.66
N GLN A 473 31.05 10.58 34.60
CA GLN A 473 30.44 10.17 35.87
C GLN A 473 29.14 9.37 35.66
N ARG A 474 28.23 9.87 34.82
CA ARG A 474 26.95 9.20 34.53
C ARG A 474 27.16 7.83 33.88
N ALA A 475 28.06 7.72 32.90
CA ALA A 475 28.38 6.43 32.27
C ALA A 475 28.88 5.39 33.28
N MET A 476 29.73 5.78 34.23
CA MET A 476 30.17 4.88 35.31
C MET A 476 29.02 4.50 36.24
N ARG A 477 28.18 5.46 36.67
CA ARG A 477 27.05 5.20 37.58
C ARG A 477 25.93 4.39 36.91
N GLU A 478 25.84 4.40 35.59
CA GLU A 478 24.93 3.57 34.79
C GLU A 478 25.47 2.15 34.57
N GLY A 479 26.72 1.86 34.95
CA GLY A 479 27.34 0.54 34.77
C GLY A 479 27.98 0.34 33.40
N ARG A 480 28.40 1.40 32.71
CA ARG A 480 29.06 1.36 31.39
C ARG A 480 30.53 1.83 31.48
N PRO A 481 31.45 1.04 32.05
CA PRO A 481 32.84 1.46 32.25
C PRO A 481 33.64 1.62 30.94
N SER A 482 33.33 0.87 29.87
CA SER A 482 34.02 1.02 28.57
C SER A 482 33.72 2.35 27.90
N ASP A 483 32.47 2.81 27.96
CA ASP A 483 32.09 4.13 27.44
C ASP A 483 32.66 5.26 28.30
N ALA A 484 32.72 5.08 29.62
CA ALA A 484 33.34 6.05 30.52
C ALA A 484 34.83 6.26 30.22
N VAL A 485 35.59 5.17 30.00
CA VAL A 485 37.01 5.25 29.62
C VAL A 485 37.18 5.85 28.22
N GLY A 486 36.30 5.51 27.27
CA GLY A 486 36.27 6.11 25.93
C GLY A 486 36.04 7.62 25.97
N LEU A 487 35.00 8.07 26.69
CA LEU A 487 34.66 9.48 26.90
C LEU A 487 35.81 10.25 27.57
N TYR A 488 36.45 9.66 28.59
CA TYR A 488 37.58 10.28 29.29
C TYR A 488 38.81 10.41 28.39
N LYS A 489 39.16 9.37 27.62
CA LYS A 489 40.28 9.41 26.65
C LYS A 489 40.04 10.45 25.55
N ALA A 490 38.82 10.51 25.01
CA ALA A 490 38.44 11.50 24.01
C ALA A 490 38.44 12.94 24.58
N SER A 491 37.96 13.12 25.81
CA SER A 491 38.03 14.40 26.52
C SER A 491 39.48 14.85 26.71
N ARG A 492 40.33 13.92 27.17
CA ARG A 492 41.75 14.18 27.37
C ARG A 492 42.44 14.55 26.05
N ALA A 493 42.19 13.83 24.96
CA ALA A 493 42.76 14.16 23.65
C ALA A 493 42.42 15.58 23.17
N MET A 494 41.26 16.13 23.55
CA MET A 494 40.84 17.48 23.17
C MET A 494 41.45 18.58 24.06
N TRP A 495 41.55 18.38 25.38
CA TRP A 495 41.92 19.44 26.32
C TRP A 495 43.32 19.34 26.93
N LEU A 496 44.09 18.28 26.65
CA LEU A 496 45.45 18.09 27.20
C LEU A 496 46.42 19.22 26.79
N SER A 497 46.18 19.91 25.67
CA SER A 497 47.04 20.99 25.16
C SER A 497 46.81 22.36 25.80
N ASP A 498 45.71 22.55 26.53
CA ASP A 498 45.25 23.89 26.96
C ASP A 498 45.68 24.27 28.39
N GLY A 499 46.57 23.48 29.00
CA GLY A 499 47.17 23.76 30.32
C GLY A 499 46.22 23.64 31.53
N LYS A 500 44.91 23.40 31.31
CA LYS A 500 43.92 23.12 32.36
C LYS A 500 43.81 21.63 32.62
N ARG A 501 44.13 21.22 33.86
CA ARG A 501 44.32 19.81 34.30
C ARG A 501 43.02 19.15 34.79
N ILE A 502 41.92 19.24 34.04
CA ILE A 502 40.62 18.67 34.47
C ILE A 502 40.53 17.14 34.21
N PHE A 503 41.32 16.61 33.28
CA PHE A 503 41.40 15.19 32.94
C PHE A 503 42.85 14.69 32.99
N GLY A 504 43.50 14.87 34.14
CA GLY A 504 44.87 14.44 34.40
C GLY A 504 45.98 15.30 33.76
N ASP A 505 47.23 14.88 33.97
CA ASP A 505 48.46 15.49 33.40
C ASP A 505 49.01 14.65 32.21
N VAL A 506 50.03 15.15 31.51
CA VAL A 506 50.61 14.46 30.34
C VAL A 506 51.22 13.10 30.73
N ASP A 507 51.79 12.98 31.93
CA ASP A 507 52.47 11.78 32.46
C ASP A 507 51.60 10.89 33.38
N MET A 508 50.30 10.77 33.09
CA MET A 508 49.40 9.92 33.88
C MET A 508 49.58 8.43 33.56
N ASP A 509 49.84 7.65 34.61
CA ASP A 509 49.83 6.18 34.59
C ASP A 509 48.42 5.61 34.80
N GLY A 510 48.26 4.29 34.60
CA GLY A 510 46.96 3.62 34.75
C GLY A 510 46.41 3.67 36.17
N GLU A 511 47.28 3.65 37.19
CA GLU A 511 46.85 3.69 38.60
C GLU A 511 46.29 5.06 38.99
N LYS A 512 46.94 6.16 38.57
CA LYS A 512 46.44 7.52 38.78
C LYS A 512 45.15 7.77 38.00
N MET A 513 45.01 7.20 36.80
CA MET A 513 43.78 7.33 36.02
C MET A 513 42.59 6.67 36.74
N VAL A 514 42.79 5.49 37.35
CA VAL A 514 41.75 4.83 38.16
C VAL A 514 41.39 5.66 39.40
N ALA A 515 42.38 6.28 40.05
CA ALA A 515 42.14 7.17 41.18
C ALA A 515 41.29 8.38 40.79
N GLU A 516 41.54 8.97 39.62
CA GLU A 516 40.77 10.10 39.10
C GLU A 516 39.35 9.69 38.70
N PHE A 517 39.16 8.51 38.09
CA PHE A 517 37.82 7.97 37.88
C PHE A 517 37.05 7.79 39.19
N ARG A 518 37.72 7.34 40.26
CA ARG A 518 37.10 7.23 41.58
C ARG A 518 36.70 8.60 42.12
N GLU A 519 37.57 9.60 42.00
CA GLU A 519 37.27 10.97 42.42
C GLU A 519 36.09 11.56 41.63
N ILE A 520 36.09 11.42 40.30
CA ILE A 520 34.99 11.84 39.43
C ILE A 520 33.71 11.10 39.81
N PHE A 521 33.77 9.81 40.13
CA PHE A 521 32.58 9.02 40.47
C PHE A 521 31.86 9.52 41.72
N PHE A 522 32.60 9.95 42.75
CA PHE A 522 32.04 10.41 44.03
C PHE A 522 31.84 11.93 44.15
N THR A 523 32.35 12.71 43.21
CA THR A 523 32.16 14.18 43.21
C THR A 523 30.68 14.55 43.03
N ASP A 524 30.20 15.56 43.77
CA ASP A 524 28.85 16.10 43.56
C ASP A 524 28.84 17.07 42.36
N LEU A 525 28.26 16.61 41.25
CA LEU A 525 28.13 17.38 40.01
C LEU A 525 26.68 17.83 39.75
N LYS A 526 25.83 17.86 40.79
CA LYS A 526 24.42 18.22 40.63
C LYS A 526 24.20 19.61 40.03
N GLN A 527 24.99 20.60 40.44
CA GLN A 527 24.93 21.94 39.87
C GLN A 527 25.34 21.96 38.38
N VAL A 528 26.29 21.11 37.99
CA VAL A 528 26.72 20.98 36.59
C VAL A 528 25.64 20.29 35.75
N ALA A 529 24.91 19.33 36.33
CA ALA A 529 23.77 18.68 35.68
C ALA A 529 22.63 19.67 35.39
N ASP A 530 22.32 20.57 36.35
CA ASP A 530 21.32 21.62 36.15
C ASP A 530 21.75 22.63 35.07
N GLN A 531 23.05 22.95 35.02
CA GLN A 531 23.61 23.84 33.98
C GLN A 531 23.57 23.19 32.60
N LEU A 532 23.83 21.88 32.49
CA LEU A 532 23.74 21.13 31.23
C LEU A 532 22.31 21.11 30.72
N LEU A 533 21.34 20.80 31.60
CA LEU A 533 19.92 20.83 31.28
C LEU A 533 19.47 22.21 30.78
N THR A 534 19.93 23.28 31.44
CA THR A 534 19.62 24.65 31.03
C THR A 534 20.18 24.95 29.63
N ALA A 535 21.44 24.58 29.37
CA ALA A 535 22.10 24.80 28.08
C ALA A 535 21.45 23.99 26.95
N GLU A 536 21.04 22.75 27.20
CA GLU A 536 20.36 21.89 26.21
C GLU A 536 18.97 22.43 25.85
N LEU A 537 18.21 22.93 26.83
CA LEU A 537 16.92 23.59 26.59
C LEU A 537 17.08 24.88 25.79
N GLU A 538 18.14 25.64 26.03
CA GLU A 538 18.43 26.84 25.24
C GLU A 538 18.83 26.51 23.79
N ALA A 539 19.63 25.47 23.58
CA ALA A 539 19.98 24.99 22.24
C ALA A 539 18.74 24.50 21.46
N GLN A 540 17.83 23.76 22.11
CA GLN A 540 16.57 23.30 21.50
C GLN A 540 15.65 24.47 21.11
N LYS A 541 15.57 25.51 21.95
CA LYS A 541 14.81 26.74 21.65
C LYS A 541 15.38 27.49 20.44
N ARG A 542 16.70 27.51 20.27
CA ARG A 542 17.34 28.15 19.11
C ARG A 542 17.09 27.37 17.82
N PHE A 543 17.13 26.04 17.88
CA PHE A 543 16.86 25.20 16.71
C PHE A 543 15.42 25.34 16.21
N THR A 544 14.46 25.42 17.14
CA THR A 544 13.03 25.58 16.82
C THR A 544 12.68 26.98 16.32
N ALA A 545 13.37 28.03 16.82
CA ALA A 545 13.19 29.40 16.33
C ALA A 545 13.71 29.60 14.89
N ASN A 546 14.79 28.92 14.50
CA ASN A 546 15.35 29.03 13.15
C ASN A 546 14.64 28.14 12.11
N SER A 547 13.73 27.25 12.54
CA SER A 547 12.93 26.42 11.62
C SER A 547 11.63 27.08 11.15
N LEU A 548 11.37 28.35 11.51
CA LEU A 548 10.24 29.13 11.01
C LEU A 548 10.46 29.57 9.54
N ILE A 549 10.23 28.62 8.64
CA ILE A 549 9.63 28.93 7.34
C ILE A 549 8.12 29.06 7.55
N ASP A 550 7.61 30.21 7.12
CA ASP A 550 6.24 30.69 7.18
C ASP A 550 5.19 29.67 6.69
N GLY A 551 4.25 29.32 7.58
CA GLY A 551 2.85 29.04 7.24
C GLY A 551 2.44 27.64 6.76
N GLY A 552 1.91 26.83 7.67
CA GLY A 552 0.73 25.98 7.40
C GLY A 552 0.89 24.46 7.62
N ASP A 553 0.22 23.95 8.66
CA ASP A 553 0.02 22.54 9.02
C ASP A 553 -0.30 21.61 7.82
N VAL A 554 0.31 20.41 7.77
CA VAL A 554 -0.32 19.06 7.80
C VAL A 554 0.76 17.94 7.67
N GLU A 555 0.96 17.25 8.80
CA GLU A 555 1.29 15.82 9.05
C GLU A 555 2.49 15.10 8.40
N ASP A 556 3.47 14.75 9.25
CA ASP A 556 4.21 13.49 9.16
C ASP A 556 3.32 12.33 9.65
N MET A 557 3.05 11.37 8.76
CA MET A 557 2.66 10.00 9.11
C MET A 557 3.83 9.07 8.78
N TYR A 558 4.00 8.03 9.60
CA TYR A 558 4.94 6.89 9.53
C TYR A 558 6.19 6.96 10.43
N SER A 559 6.02 6.61 11.71
CA SER A 559 6.82 5.54 12.32
C SER A 559 6.04 4.89 13.47
N ASP A 560 5.73 3.60 13.33
CA ASP A 560 5.17 2.73 14.37
C ASP A 560 6.26 2.31 15.39
N GLU A 561 5.79 1.91 16.60
CA GLU A 561 6.47 1.24 17.74
C GLU A 561 7.33 2.18 18.65
N ASP A 562 7.05 2.43 19.94
CA ASP A 562 6.44 1.64 21.02
C ASP A 562 5.71 2.50 22.09
N GLU A 563 4.86 1.82 22.88
CA GLU A 563 3.85 2.25 23.85
C GLU A 563 4.29 3.08 25.08
N GLU A 564 3.44 4.05 25.48
CA GLU A 564 3.09 4.57 26.84
C GLU A 564 2.69 6.07 26.71
N ASP A 565 1.51 6.59 27.03
CA ASP A 565 0.43 6.20 27.94
C ASP A 565 -0.84 6.98 27.48
N GLU A 566 -1.85 6.32 26.89
CA GLU A 566 -3.00 7.00 26.28
C GLU A 566 -3.74 7.92 27.29
N PRO A 567 -4.22 9.12 26.87
CA PRO A 567 -5.02 9.96 27.76
C PRO A 567 -6.25 9.16 28.22
N LYS A 568 -6.42 8.99 29.54
CA LYS A 568 -7.57 8.27 30.09
C LYS A 568 -8.86 9.05 29.81
N TYR A 569 -9.56 8.68 28.75
CA TYR A 569 -10.87 9.20 28.40
C TYR A 569 -11.93 8.40 29.13
N GLU A 570 -12.85 9.08 29.80
CA GLU A 570 -14.03 8.44 30.36
C GLU A 570 -15.20 8.71 29.43
N THR A 571 -15.79 7.64 28.93
CA THR A 571 -16.98 7.68 28.10
C THR A 571 -18.20 7.86 29.00
N LYS A 572 -18.87 9.00 28.89
CA LYS A 572 -20.10 9.29 29.62
C LYS A 572 -21.30 9.20 28.69
N GLU A 573 -22.37 8.59 29.16
CA GLU A 573 -23.66 8.63 28.48
C GLU A 573 -24.33 9.96 28.80
N VAL A 574 -24.61 10.74 27.76
CA VAL A 574 -25.27 12.04 27.86
C VAL A 574 -26.64 11.92 27.21
N SER A 575 -27.69 12.38 27.89
CA SER A 575 -29.03 12.41 27.29
C SER A 575 -29.10 13.46 26.17
N VAL A 576 -29.69 13.07 25.04
CA VAL A 576 -29.90 13.94 23.87
C VAL A 576 -30.77 15.17 24.23
N TYR A 577 -31.62 15.07 25.25
CA TYR A 577 -32.52 16.13 25.69
C TYR A 577 -31.94 17.05 26.79
N SER A 578 -30.70 16.81 27.23
CA SER A 578 -30.07 17.58 28.33
C SER A 578 -29.15 18.72 27.88
N ILE A 579 -29.20 19.11 26.59
CA ILE A 579 -28.46 20.26 26.08
C ILE A 579 -29.43 21.44 25.93
N ASN A 580 -29.63 22.18 27.02
CA ASN A 580 -30.14 23.55 27.01
C ASN A 580 -29.08 24.47 27.60
#